data_AF-A0A1Y1QFL6-F1
#
_entry.id   AF-A0A1Y1QFL6-F1
#
_cell.length_a   1.000
_cell.length_b   1.000
_cell.length_c   1.000
_cell.angle_alpha   90.00
_cell.angle_beta   90.00
_cell.angle_gamma   90.00
#
_symmetry.space_group_name_H-M   'P 1'
#
loop_
_entity.id
_entity.type
_entity.pdbx_description
1 polymer ?
#
loop_
_entity_poly.entity_id
_entity_poly.type
_entity_poly.pdbx_seq_one_letter_code
_entity_poly.pdbx_strand_id
1 'polypeptide(L)'
;GKNISFFVGKQGIEPAPYYDLVNIAVYPEYQQELAMALGDDFDTHISAFQLVDFAESCGLPRTLVQTTLTQLCQHVAAQMPIVWAKEAWHTTAEQQFAADLQHTIRQQIARLLEQAGIMLDVTL
;
A
#
# COMPACT_ATOMS: atom_id res chain seq x y z
N GLY A 1 -0.52 -6.75 15.15
CA GLY A 1 0.74 -6.27 14.53
C GLY A 1 1.94 -7.14 14.86
N LYS A 2 2.02 -8.37 14.31
CA LYS A 2 3.25 -9.20 14.37
C LYS A 2 4.15 -9.05 13.14
N ASN A 3 3.75 -8.23 12.16
CA ASN A 3 4.42 -8.06 10.86
C ASN A 3 5.26 -6.76 10.79
N ILE A 4 5.55 -6.17 11.94
CA ILE A 4 6.47 -5.04 12.12
C ILE A 4 7.37 -5.41 13.28
N SER A 5 8.68 -5.33 13.08
CA SER A 5 9.69 -5.64 14.09
C SER A 5 10.70 -4.51 14.22
N PHE A 6 11.44 -4.50 15.33
CA PHE A 6 12.46 -3.52 15.63
C PHE A 6 13.74 -4.22 16.07
N PHE A 7 14.89 -3.74 15.63
CA PHE A 7 16.16 -4.09 16.26
C PHE A 7 16.32 -3.26 17.53
N VAL A 8 16.89 -3.89 18.57
CA VAL A 8 17.14 -3.25 19.87
C VAL A 8 18.64 -3.21 20.08
N GLY A 9 19.19 -2.00 20.04
CA GLY A 9 20.62 -1.74 20.17
C GLY A 9 20.94 -0.81 21.34
N LYS A 10 22.24 -0.61 21.61
CA LYS A 10 22.71 0.30 22.65
C LYS A 10 22.29 1.76 22.43
N GLN A 11 21.96 2.14 21.20
CA GLN A 11 21.56 3.50 20.82
C GLN A 11 20.03 3.68 20.71
N GLY A 12 19.24 2.65 21.01
CA GLY A 12 17.78 2.71 20.96
C GLY A 12 17.17 1.62 20.09
N ILE A 13 15.97 1.89 19.60
CA ILE A 13 15.20 0.99 18.73
C ILE A 13 15.22 1.52 17.30
N GLU A 14 15.34 0.62 16.33
CA GLU A 14 15.28 0.94 14.91
C GLU A 14 14.33 -0.03 14.19
N PRO A 15 13.52 0.42 13.21
CA PRO A 15 12.69 -0.48 12.43
C PRO A 15 13.53 -1.54 11.72
N ALA A 16 13.15 -2.82 11.86
CA ALA A 16 13.70 -3.89 11.04
C ALA A 16 13.11 -3.81 9.60
N PRO A 17 13.79 -4.40 8.60
CA PRO A 17 13.21 -4.51 7.25
C PRO A 17 11.82 -5.14 7.27
N TYR A 18 10.93 -4.65 6.39
CA TYR A 18 9.60 -5.22 6.25
C TYR A 18 9.66 -6.69 5.78
N TYR A 19 8.75 -7.51 6.30
CA TYR A 19 8.62 -8.92 5.97
C TYR A 19 7.14 -9.30 5.88
N ASP A 20 6.86 -10.49 5.36
CA ASP A 20 5.49 -11.00 5.19
C ASP A 20 4.62 -10.05 4.34
N LEU A 21 5.21 -9.51 3.27
CA LEU A 21 4.53 -8.66 2.30
C LEU A 21 3.84 -9.54 1.26
N VAL A 22 2.52 -9.64 1.36
CA VAL A 22 1.68 -10.43 0.46
C VAL A 22 0.49 -9.60 -0.02
N ASN A 23 0.05 -9.83 -1.26
CA ASN A 23 -1.18 -9.24 -1.76
C ASN A 23 -2.32 -10.25 -1.60
N ILE A 24 -3.11 -10.10 -0.54
CA ILE A 24 -4.25 -10.99 -0.28
C ILE A 24 -5.46 -10.72 -1.20
N ALA A 25 -5.48 -9.60 -1.92
CA ALA A 25 -6.61 -9.21 -2.76
C ALA A 25 -6.81 -10.15 -3.97
N VAL A 26 -5.79 -10.93 -4.36
CA VAL A 26 -5.90 -11.95 -5.41
C VAL A 26 -6.67 -13.19 -4.96
N TYR A 27 -7.01 -13.30 -3.68
CA TYR A 27 -7.82 -14.39 -3.12
C TYR A 27 -9.15 -13.82 -2.59
N PRO A 28 -10.17 -13.67 -3.47
CA PRO A 28 -11.46 -13.09 -3.11
C PRO A 28 -12.24 -13.89 -2.06
N GLU A 29 -11.89 -15.16 -1.85
CA GLU A 29 -12.50 -16.04 -0.87
C GLU A 29 -12.11 -15.75 0.59
N TYR A 30 -11.06 -14.95 0.82
CA TYR A 30 -10.61 -14.59 2.17
C TYR A 30 -11.04 -13.18 2.57
N GLN A 31 -11.12 -12.93 3.87
CA GLN A 31 -11.37 -11.60 4.41
C GLN A 31 -10.24 -10.64 4.02
N GLN A 32 -10.61 -9.50 3.43
CA GLN A 32 -9.68 -8.54 2.86
C GLN A 32 -9.57 -7.24 3.66
N GLU A 33 -9.98 -7.25 4.93
CA GLU A 33 -9.89 -6.07 5.80
C GLU A 33 -8.44 -5.76 6.19
N LEU A 34 -8.13 -4.48 6.35
CA LEU A 34 -6.86 -4.02 6.87
C LEU A 34 -6.66 -4.57 8.30
N ALA A 35 -5.43 -4.98 8.63
CA ALA A 35 -5.13 -5.42 10.00
C ALA A 35 -5.08 -4.26 11.01
N MET A 36 -4.91 -3.03 10.52
CA MET A 36 -4.96 -1.79 11.30
C MET A 36 -5.84 -0.81 10.54
N ALA A 37 -6.85 -0.26 11.21
CA ALA A 37 -7.75 0.71 10.62
C ALA A 37 -7.03 2.01 10.25
N LEU A 38 -7.61 2.73 9.29
CA LEU A 38 -7.29 4.13 9.04
C LEU A 38 -8.46 4.97 9.56
N GLY A 39 -8.26 5.64 10.70
CA GLY A 39 -9.37 6.11 11.52
C GLY A 39 -10.12 4.92 12.12
N ASP A 40 -11.42 4.84 11.87
CA ASP A 40 -12.28 3.73 12.32
C ASP A 40 -12.61 2.72 11.20
N ASP A 41 -12.03 2.88 10.00
CA ASP A 41 -12.34 2.05 8.84
C ASP A 41 -11.25 1.01 8.55
N PHE A 42 -11.70 -0.23 8.36
CA PHE A 42 -10.87 -1.39 8.02
C PHE A 42 -10.94 -1.75 6.52
N ASP A 43 -11.70 -1.01 5.71
CA ASP A 43 -11.79 -1.20 4.27
C ASP A 43 -10.45 -0.88 3.59
N THR A 44 -10.16 -1.59 2.51
CA THR A 44 -8.97 -1.37 1.67
C THR A 44 -9.14 -0.18 0.71
N HIS A 45 -10.37 0.29 0.49
CA HIS A 45 -10.73 1.42 -0.35
C HIS A 45 -10.56 2.76 0.37
N ILE A 46 -9.30 3.05 0.73
CA ILE A 46 -8.89 4.32 1.35
C ILE A 46 -9.30 5.53 0.51
N SER A 47 -10.12 6.42 1.07
CA SER A 47 -10.55 7.69 0.48
C SER A 47 -9.64 8.86 0.84
N ALA A 48 -9.78 9.99 0.14
CA ALA A 48 -9.05 11.22 0.42
C ALA A 48 -9.38 11.81 1.80
N PHE A 49 -10.64 11.71 2.24
CA PHE A 49 -11.07 12.12 3.59
C PHE A 49 -10.30 11.35 4.66
N GLN A 50 -10.22 10.03 4.50
CA GLN A 50 -9.47 9.12 5.35
C GLN A 50 -7.97 9.46 5.40
N LEU A 51 -7.35 9.77 4.27
CA LEU A 51 -5.94 10.22 4.23
C LEU A 51 -5.73 11.54 4.99
N VAL A 52 -6.69 12.45 4.91
CA VAL A 52 -6.65 13.72 5.64
C VAL A 52 -6.82 13.52 7.13
N ASP A 53 -7.80 12.74 7.56
CA ASP A 53 -8.01 12.38 8.97
C ASP A 53 -6.78 11.66 9.56
N PHE A 54 -6.18 10.75 8.80
CA PHE A 54 -4.91 10.11 9.17
C PHE A 54 -3.78 11.12 9.36
N ALA A 55 -3.63 12.08 8.44
CA ALA A 55 -2.60 13.10 8.55
C ALA A 55 -2.78 13.95 9.82
N GLU A 56 -4.01 14.37 10.11
CA GLU A 56 -4.31 15.21 11.28
C GLU A 56 -4.17 14.45 12.60
N SER A 57 -4.73 13.25 12.69
CA SER A 57 -4.63 12.40 13.89
C SER A 57 -3.20 12.03 14.24
N CYS A 58 -2.33 11.90 13.24
CA CYS A 58 -0.91 11.63 13.42
C CYS A 58 -0.04 12.90 13.54
N GLY A 59 -0.63 14.11 13.44
CA GLY A 59 0.10 15.38 13.47
C GLY A 59 1.07 15.58 12.30
N LEU A 60 0.79 14.96 11.15
CA LEU A 60 1.60 15.01 9.95
C LEU A 60 1.11 16.10 8.98
N PRO A 61 2.01 16.81 8.27
CA PRO A 61 1.60 17.68 7.18
C PRO A 61 0.88 16.88 6.08
N ARG A 62 -0.28 17.35 5.62
CA ARG A 62 -1.04 16.70 4.52
C ARG A 62 -0.17 16.53 3.26
N THR A 63 0.69 17.50 2.97
CA THR A 63 1.65 17.46 1.86
C THR A 63 2.67 16.34 1.99
N LEU A 64 3.09 15.98 3.21
CA LEU A 64 3.98 14.85 3.44
C LEU A 64 3.29 13.54 3.06
N VAL A 65 2.09 13.30 3.59
CA VAL A 65 1.30 12.09 3.28
C VAL A 65 1.03 12.00 1.77
N GLN A 66 0.58 13.09 1.16
CA GLN A 66 0.31 13.18 -0.27
C GLN A 66 1.54 12.84 -1.12
N THR A 67 2.68 13.48 -0.82
CA THR A 67 3.92 13.31 -1.58
C THR A 67 4.47 11.90 -1.41
N THR A 68 4.51 11.39 -0.18
CA THR A 68 4.98 10.03 0.11
C THR A 68 4.13 8.98 -0.58
N LEU A 69 2.80 9.07 -0.51
CA LEU A 69 1.90 8.11 -1.17
C LEU A 69 2.03 8.18 -2.69
N THR A 70 2.09 9.39 -3.26
CA THR A 70 2.26 9.61 -4.70
C THR A 70 3.57 9.01 -5.18
N GLN A 71 4.67 9.31 -4.48
CA GLN A 71 5.99 8.76 -4.81
C GLN A 71 6.00 7.24 -4.71
N LEU A 72 5.46 6.65 -3.64
CA LEU A 72 5.40 5.19 -3.50
C LEU A 72 4.65 4.55 -4.68
N CYS A 73 3.47 5.08 -5.03
CA CYS A 73 2.68 4.61 -6.16
C CYS A 73 3.45 4.69 -7.48
N GLN A 74 4.13 5.81 -7.74
CA GLN A 74 4.94 6.00 -8.94
C GLN A 74 6.14 5.04 -9.00
N HIS A 75 6.83 4.84 -7.88
CA HIS A 75 7.94 3.89 -7.79
C HIS A 75 7.48 2.46 -8.04
N VAL A 76 6.37 2.03 -7.43
CA VAL A 76 5.82 0.69 -7.66
C VAL A 76 5.42 0.53 -9.14
N ALA A 77 4.72 1.50 -9.72
CA ALA A 77 4.32 1.47 -11.13
C ALA A 77 5.54 1.34 -12.07
N ALA A 78 6.63 2.06 -11.78
CA ALA A 78 7.86 2.03 -12.56
C ALA A 78 8.67 0.73 -12.38
N GLN A 79 8.72 0.19 -11.16
CA GLN A 79 9.50 -1.02 -10.84
C GLN A 79 8.80 -2.32 -11.19
N MET A 80 7.46 -2.33 -11.17
CA MET A 80 6.65 -3.52 -11.45
C MET A 80 7.04 -4.25 -12.76
N PRO A 81 7.15 -3.60 -13.94
CA PRO A 81 7.58 -4.31 -15.15
C PRO A 81 9.00 -4.88 -15.06
N ILE A 82 9.90 -4.22 -14.32
CA ILE A 82 11.29 -4.66 -14.13
C ILE A 82 11.34 -5.92 -13.26
N VAL A 83 10.55 -5.94 -12.17
CA VAL A 83 10.45 -7.12 -11.29
C VAL A 83 9.83 -8.27 -12.06
N TRP A 84 8.71 -8.05 -12.75
CA TRP A 84 8.02 -9.11 -13.48
C TRP A 84 8.84 -9.74 -14.60
N ALA A 85 9.69 -8.96 -15.28
CA ALA A 85 10.56 -9.46 -16.33
C ALA A 85 11.66 -10.40 -15.82
N LYS A 86 11.96 -10.39 -14.52
CA LYS A 86 12.95 -11.28 -13.89
C LYS A 86 12.35 -12.63 -13.49
N GLU A 87 11.03 -12.72 -13.38
CA GLU A 87 10.34 -13.92 -12.96
C GLU A 87 10.09 -14.88 -14.14
N ALA A 88 10.21 -16.18 -13.88
CA ALA A 88 9.93 -17.22 -14.85
C ALA A 88 8.58 -17.89 -14.54
N TRP A 89 7.57 -17.63 -15.38
CA TRP A 89 6.23 -18.19 -15.25
C TRP A 89 6.07 -19.40 -16.19
N HIS A 90 6.12 -20.60 -15.65
CA HIS A 90 6.28 -21.83 -16.43
C HIS A 90 4.95 -22.42 -16.90
N THR A 91 3.88 -22.19 -16.15
CA THR A 91 2.55 -22.73 -16.44
C THR A 91 1.56 -21.63 -16.83
N THR A 92 0.51 -22.00 -17.55
CA THR A 92 -0.59 -21.08 -17.86
C THR A 92 -1.28 -20.56 -16.59
N ALA A 93 -1.36 -21.37 -15.55
CA ALA A 93 -1.92 -20.97 -14.25
C ALA A 93 -1.07 -19.88 -13.57
N GLU A 94 0.25 -20.04 -13.56
CA GLU A 94 1.18 -19.05 -13.04
C GLU A 94 1.12 -17.74 -13.84
N GLN A 95 1.03 -17.83 -15.17
CA GLN A 95 0.90 -16.66 -16.04
C GLN A 95 -0.41 -15.90 -15.79
N GLN A 96 -1.52 -16.62 -15.60
CA GLN A 96 -2.80 -16.01 -15.28
C GLN A 96 -2.77 -15.35 -13.91
N PHE A 97 -2.27 -16.04 -12.88
CA PHE A 97 -2.10 -15.47 -11.55
C PHE A 97 -1.25 -14.21 -11.56
N ALA A 98 -0.13 -14.23 -12.29
CA ALA A 98 0.76 -13.09 -12.47
C ALA A 98 0.02 -11.91 -13.13
N ALA A 99 -0.81 -12.16 -14.14
CA ALA A 99 -1.62 -11.13 -14.80
C ALA A 99 -2.68 -10.53 -13.88
N ASP A 100 -3.38 -11.37 -13.10
CA ASP A 100 -4.40 -10.93 -12.15
C ASP A 100 -3.76 -10.07 -11.05
N LEU A 101 -2.62 -10.50 -10.52
CA LEU A 101 -1.86 -9.75 -9.52
C LEU A 101 -1.42 -8.38 -10.05
N GLN A 102 -0.90 -8.31 -11.28
CA GLN A 102 -0.56 -7.02 -11.91
C GLN A 102 -1.78 -6.13 -12.06
N HIS A 103 -2.90 -6.70 -12.47
CA HIS A 103 -4.14 -5.95 -12.66
C HIS A 103 -4.60 -5.31 -11.35
N THR A 104 -4.67 -6.10 -10.28
CA THR A 104 -5.06 -5.61 -8.94
C THR A 104 -4.12 -4.52 -8.43
N ILE A 105 -2.80 -4.68 -8.59
CA ILE A 105 -1.82 -3.65 -8.19
C ILE A 105 -2.04 -2.35 -8.97
N ARG A 106 -2.26 -2.42 -10.29
CA ARG A 106 -2.51 -1.24 -11.13
C ARG A 106 -3.78 -0.50 -10.75
N GLN A 107 -4.87 -1.24 -10.49
CA GLN A 107 -6.13 -0.65 -10.04
C GLN A 107 -5.95 0.10 -8.72
N GLN A 108 -5.25 -0.51 -7.75
CA GLN A 108 -5.01 0.14 -6.46
C GLN A 108 -4.10 1.38 -6.59
N ILE A 109 -3.06 1.31 -7.42
CA ILE A 109 -2.21 2.49 -7.70
C ILE A 109 -3.04 3.64 -8.29
N ALA A 110 -3.88 3.36 -9.29
CA ALA A 110 -4.69 4.38 -9.93
C ALA A 110 -5.64 5.07 -8.92
N ARG A 111 -6.33 4.26 -8.11
CA ARG A 111 -7.24 4.76 -7.07
C ARG A 111 -6.49 5.59 -6.02
N LEU A 112 -5.37 5.11 -5.51
CA LEU A 112 -4.59 5.82 -4.49
C LEU A 112 -4.03 7.14 -5.01
N LEU A 113 -3.58 7.20 -6.27
CA LEU A 113 -3.13 8.44 -6.92
C LEU A 113 -4.27 9.44 -7.08
N GLU A 114 -5.47 9.00 -7.44
CA GLU A 114 -6.65 9.86 -7.52
C GLU A 114 -6.97 10.46 -6.13
N GLN A 115 -7.04 9.63 -5.10
CA GLN A 115 -7.35 10.07 -3.74
C GLN A 115 -6.27 11.00 -3.17
N ALA A 116 -4.98 10.71 -3.44
CA ALA A 116 -3.87 11.61 -3.08
C ALA A 116 -3.91 12.93 -3.86
N GLY A 117 -4.42 12.94 -5.09
CA GLY A 117 -4.55 14.16 -5.90
C GLY A 117 -5.54 15.15 -5.30
N ILE A 118 -6.65 14.64 -4.76
CA ILE A 118 -7.74 15.48 -4.25
C ILE A 118 -7.65 15.76 -2.74
N MET A 119 -6.81 15.04 -1.99
CA MET A 119 -6.74 15.17 -0.52
C MET A 119 -6.37 16.57 -0.01
N LEU A 120 -5.67 17.37 -0.80
CA LEU A 120 -5.29 18.73 -0.38
C LEU A 120 -6.49 19.69 -0.39
N ASP A 121 -7.52 19.37 -1.19
CA ASP A 121 -8.73 20.19 -1.35
C ASP A 121 -9.86 19.75 -0.40
N VAL A 122 -9.68 18.64 0.32
CA VAL A 122 -10.67 18.11 1.26
C VAL A 122 -10.73 18.95 2.53
N THR A 123 -11.91 19.42 2.88
CA THR A 123 -12.21 20.03 4.19
C THR A 123 -12.82 18.99 5.12
N LEU A 124 -12.33 18.93 6.37
CA LEU A 124 -12.92 18.12 7.44
C LEU A 124 -14.03 18.89 8.17
#